data_AF-A0A1V5NRY1-F1
#
_entry.id   AF-A0A1V5NRY1-F1
#
_cell.length_a   1.000
_cell.length_b   1.000
_cell.length_c   1.000
_cell.angle_alpha   90.00
_cell.angle_beta   90.00
_cell.angle_gamma   90.00
#
_symmetry.space_group_name_H-M   'P 1'
#
loop_
_entity.id
_entity.type
_entity.pdbx_description
1 polymer ?
#
loop_
_entity_poly.entity_id
_entity_poly.type
_entity_poly.pdbx_seq_one_letter_code
_entity_poly.pdbx_strand_id
1 'polypeptide(L)'
;MRWTSWLPYAVIAAAVTAAGFEARMTDPSLPSGTARTAVISEDIQYDVYVNVQGDEPLIDAEGLKRLTACFADPAVEMATLWYPLADADRDNPNAVKVVADALGNALFFSRSLIPYPRNGEGFAPRKHIGVYGYRRDTLRRLVSLPPCDLERIESLEQLRALYHGVHIRLVAASRETLGVDTGADLERVRAVFEGRLR
;
A
#
# COMPACT_ATOMS: atom_id res chain seq x y z
N MET A 1 33.07 1.86 10.20
CA MET A 1 33.12 0.80 9.17
C MET A 1 31.99 -0.19 9.40
N ARG A 2 30.92 -0.12 8.59
CA ARG A 2 29.86 -1.16 8.48
C ARG A 2 29.44 -1.21 7.01
N TRP A 3 30.26 -1.83 6.17
CA TRP A 3 30.03 -1.93 4.71
C TRP A 3 29.56 -3.32 4.27
N THR A 4 29.28 -4.23 5.22
CA THR A 4 28.88 -5.62 4.94
C THR A 4 27.35 -5.84 4.91
N SER A 5 26.53 -4.86 5.31
CA SER A 5 25.06 -5.00 5.40
C SER A 5 24.29 -4.71 4.10
N TRP A 6 24.98 -4.31 3.03
CA TRP A 6 24.34 -3.86 1.78
C TRP A 6 24.36 -4.88 0.64
N LEU A 7 25.11 -5.98 0.78
CA LEU A 7 25.31 -6.99 -0.26
C LEU A 7 24.01 -7.51 -0.91
N PRO A 8 22.94 -7.87 -0.17
CA PRO A 8 21.71 -8.33 -0.80
C PRO A 8 20.94 -7.21 -1.52
N TYR A 9 21.00 -5.97 -1.02
CA TYR A 9 20.30 -4.82 -1.63
C TYR A 9 21.03 -4.25 -2.86
N ALA A 10 22.35 -4.39 -2.91
CA ALA A 10 23.15 -3.96 -4.06
C ALA A 10 22.77 -4.70 -5.34
N VAL A 11 22.37 -5.97 -5.24
CA VAL A 11 21.88 -6.76 -6.38
C VAL A 11 20.56 -6.20 -6.92
N ILE A 12 19.65 -5.77 -6.05
CA ILE A 12 18.38 -5.13 -6.46
C ILE A 12 18.67 -3.82 -7.18
N ALA A 13 19.50 -2.94 -6.60
CA ALA A 13 19.84 -1.67 -7.20
C ALA A 13 20.55 -1.84 -8.56
N ALA A 14 21.44 -2.82 -8.68
CA ALA A 14 22.10 -3.16 -9.93
C ALA A 14 21.12 -3.64 -11.00
N ALA A 15 20.16 -4.50 -10.64
CA ALA A 15 19.12 -4.97 -11.56
C ALA A 15 18.22 -3.82 -12.05
N VAL A 16 17.79 -2.93 -11.14
CA VAL A 16 16.99 -1.74 -11.48
C VAL A 16 17.75 -0.80 -12.41
N THR A 17 19.03 -0.53 -12.12
CA THR A 17 19.88 0.34 -12.94
C THR A 17 20.16 -0.28 -14.31
N ALA A 18 20.41 -1.59 -14.38
CA ALA A 18 20.61 -2.31 -15.64
C ALA A 18 19.36 -2.31 -16.52
N ALA A 19 18.16 -2.23 -15.92
CA ALA A 19 16.90 -2.05 -16.62
C ALA A 19 16.63 -0.59 -17.04
N GLY A 20 17.52 0.36 -16.74
CA GLY A 20 17.43 1.76 -17.16
C GLY A 20 16.65 2.67 -16.21
N PHE A 21 16.35 2.20 -14.99
CA PHE A 21 15.65 2.99 -13.96
C PHE A 21 16.61 3.53 -12.90
N GLU A 22 16.19 4.58 -12.19
CA GLU A 22 16.93 5.11 -11.05
C GLU A 22 16.73 4.25 -9.80
N ALA A 23 17.82 3.87 -9.14
CA ALA A 23 17.82 3.19 -7.86
C ALA A 23 18.47 4.06 -6.78
N ARG A 24 17.82 4.17 -5.62
CA ARG A 24 18.34 4.91 -4.45
C ARG A 24 18.47 3.96 -3.27
N MET A 25 19.65 3.93 -2.67
CA MET A 25 19.88 3.14 -1.47
C MET A 25 19.33 3.89 -0.25
N THR A 26 18.50 3.24 0.56
CA THR A 26 17.99 3.76 1.83
C THR A 26 18.52 2.92 2.99
N ASP A 27 18.64 3.50 4.19
CA ASP A 27 19.11 2.77 5.38
C ASP A 27 18.28 1.48 5.60
N PRO A 28 18.92 0.30 5.64
CA PRO A 28 18.22 -0.98 5.80
C PRO A 28 17.56 -1.16 7.17
N SER A 29 17.89 -0.31 8.15
CA SER A 29 17.26 -0.31 9.48
C SER A 29 15.89 0.41 9.50
N LEU A 30 15.51 1.08 8.41
CA LEU A 30 14.21 1.74 8.33
C LEU A 30 13.08 0.70 8.38
N PRO A 31 12.08 0.90 9.27
CA PRO A 31 11.16 -0.16 9.65
C PRO A 31 10.14 -0.51 8.58
N SER A 32 9.88 0.39 7.61
CA SER A 32 8.82 0.17 6.62
C SER A 32 9.03 0.92 5.30
N GLY A 33 8.18 0.62 4.32
CA GLY A 33 8.16 1.31 3.03
C GLY A 33 7.88 2.80 3.19
N THR A 34 6.90 3.16 4.02
CA THR A 34 6.57 4.55 4.34
C THR A 34 7.77 5.32 4.92
N ALA A 35 8.54 4.70 5.82
CA ALA A 35 9.77 5.30 6.36
C ALA A 35 10.84 5.53 5.27
N ARG A 36 11.01 4.59 4.35
CA ARG A 36 11.92 4.74 3.19
C ARG A 36 11.44 5.85 2.25
N THR A 37 10.15 5.93 1.94
CA THR A 37 9.59 7.01 1.11
C THR A 37 9.81 8.39 1.74
N ALA A 38 9.69 8.52 3.07
CA ALA A 38 9.93 9.78 3.76
C ALA A 38 11.37 10.27 3.60
N VAL A 39 12.36 9.38 3.72
CA VAL A 39 13.78 9.72 3.48
C VAL A 39 13.99 10.19 2.04
N ILE A 40 13.43 9.49 1.05
CA ILE A 40 13.52 9.92 -0.35
C ILE A 40 12.85 11.28 -0.58
N SER A 41 11.77 11.59 0.15
CA SER A 41 11.07 12.88 0.07
C SER A 41 11.88 14.08 0.60
N GLU A 42 12.98 13.83 1.32
CA GLU A 42 13.90 14.88 1.76
C GLU A 42 14.82 15.32 0.61
N ASP A 43 15.26 14.37 -0.21
CA ASP A 43 16.15 14.61 -1.35
C ASP A 43 15.41 15.08 -2.61
N ILE A 44 14.25 14.49 -2.91
CA ILE A 44 13.50 14.74 -4.14
C ILE A 44 12.18 15.40 -3.78
N GLN A 45 11.99 16.67 -4.18
CA GLN A 45 10.82 17.47 -3.78
C GLN A 45 9.66 17.28 -4.76
N TYR A 46 8.55 16.75 -4.26
CA TYR A 46 7.26 16.70 -4.94
C TYR A 46 6.14 17.01 -3.93
N ASP A 47 4.98 17.43 -4.43
CA ASP A 47 3.82 17.68 -3.59
C ASP A 47 3.20 16.39 -3.05
N VAL A 48 3.22 15.35 -3.90
CA VAL A 48 2.62 14.04 -3.65
C VAL A 48 3.63 12.94 -3.95
N TYR A 49 3.76 11.99 -3.04
CA TYR A 49 4.57 10.78 -3.20
C TYR A 49 3.65 9.58 -3.24
N VAL A 50 3.84 8.69 -4.22
CA VAL A 50 3.12 7.42 -4.30
C VAL A 50 4.10 6.29 -4.01
N ASN A 51 3.83 5.55 -2.93
CA ASN A 51 4.53 4.33 -2.59
C ASN A 51 3.82 3.15 -3.27
N VAL A 52 4.50 2.56 -4.27
CA VAL A 52 4.13 1.30 -4.91
C VAL A 52 5.10 0.24 -4.41
N GLN A 53 4.60 -0.80 -3.77
CA GLN A 53 5.46 -1.86 -3.23
C GLN A 53 6.08 -2.70 -4.36
N GLY A 54 7.30 -3.20 -4.14
CA GLY A 54 8.05 -3.96 -5.16
C GLY A 54 7.54 -5.39 -5.39
N ASP A 55 6.65 -5.87 -4.54
CA ASP A 55 5.95 -7.16 -4.58
C ASP A 55 4.58 -7.07 -5.27
N GLU A 56 4.22 -5.92 -5.86
CA GLU A 56 2.97 -5.69 -6.60
C GLU A 56 3.22 -5.55 -8.12
N PRO A 57 3.60 -6.63 -8.84
CA PRO A 57 4.02 -6.55 -10.24
C PRO A 57 2.86 -6.30 -11.22
N LEU A 58 1.62 -6.60 -10.84
CA LEU A 58 0.42 -6.42 -11.65
C LEU A 58 -0.34 -5.14 -11.27
N ILE A 59 0.41 -4.08 -11.03
CA ILE A 59 -0.12 -2.79 -10.57
C ILE A 59 -1.23 -2.25 -11.49
N ASP A 60 -2.26 -1.69 -10.88
CA ASP A 60 -3.37 -1.06 -11.58
C ASP A 60 -3.02 0.37 -12.01
N ALA A 61 -2.59 0.54 -13.27
CA ALA A 61 -2.21 1.84 -13.81
C ALA A 61 -3.37 2.85 -13.82
N GLU A 62 -4.60 2.42 -14.09
CA GLU A 62 -5.77 3.31 -14.05
C GLU A 62 -6.15 3.66 -12.61
N GLY A 63 -6.03 2.70 -11.68
CA GLY A 63 -6.15 2.94 -10.24
C GLY A 63 -5.12 3.96 -9.75
N LEU A 64 -3.85 3.83 -10.15
CA LEU A 64 -2.80 4.79 -9.81
C LEU A 64 -3.12 6.20 -10.32
N LYS A 65 -3.61 6.34 -11.55
CA LYS A 65 -4.04 7.65 -12.08
C LYS A 65 -5.19 8.25 -11.26
N ARG A 66 -6.16 7.42 -10.85
CA ARG A 66 -7.26 7.88 -9.99
C ARG A 66 -6.77 8.28 -8.60
N LEU A 67 -5.84 7.51 -8.04
CA LEU A 67 -5.23 7.79 -6.74
C LEU A 67 -4.44 9.10 -6.77
N THR A 68 -3.62 9.35 -7.80
CA THR A 68 -2.90 10.63 -7.91
C THR A 68 -3.85 11.80 -8.15
N ALA A 69 -4.87 11.62 -9.00
CA ALA A 69 -5.87 12.66 -9.28
C ALA A 69 -6.67 13.09 -8.04
N CYS A 70 -6.88 12.21 -7.05
CA CYS A 70 -7.63 12.56 -5.85
C CYS A 70 -6.94 13.64 -4.99
N PHE A 71 -5.62 13.83 -5.14
CA PHE A 71 -4.88 14.90 -4.47
C PHE A 71 -5.09 16.29 -5.06
N ALA A 72 -5.85 16.41 -6.16
CA ALA A 72 -6.38 17.71 -6.59
C ALA A 72 -7.28 18.35 -5.52
N ASP A 73 -7.89 17.54 -4.66
CA ASP A 73 -8.55 17.99 -3.43
C ASP A 73 -7.49 18.29 -2.35
N PRO A 74 -7.32 19.56 -1.92
CA PRO A 74 -6.34 19.93 -0.91
C PRO A 74 -6.59 19.26 0.45
N ALA A 75 -7.81 18.82 0.73
CA ALA A 75 -8.16 18.13 1.97
C ALA A 75 -7.65 16.68 2.02
N VAL A 76 -7.24 16.10 0.88
CA VAL A 76 -6.68 14.74 0.85
C VAL A 76 -5.21 14.77 1.27
N GLU A 77 -4.93 14.25 2.45
CA GLU A 77 -3.59 14.13 3.04
C GLU A 77 -2.89 12.81 2.68
N MET A 78 -3.67 11.73 2.67
CA MET A 78 -3.24 10.37 2.38
C MET A 78 -4.35 9.65 1.62
N ALA A 79 -3.99 8.78 0.68
CA ALA A 79 -4.95 8.01 -0.10
C ALA A 79 -4.44 6.60 -0.36
N THR A 80 -5.36 5.66 -0.56
CA THR A 80 -5.05 4.27 -0.93
C THR A 80 -6.11 3.69 -1.87
N LEU A 81 -5.82 2.52 -2.44
CA LEU A 81 -6.72 1.81 -3.34
C LEU A 81 -7.52 0.73 -2.61
N TRP A 82 -8.71 0.45 -3.12
CA TRP A 82 -9.49 -0.71 -2.73
C TRP A 82 -10.17 -1.35 -3.95
N TYR A 83 -10.50 -2.63 -3.83
CA TYR A 83 -11.24 -3.39 -4.83
C TYR A 83 -12.32 -4.24 -4.14
N PRO A 84 -13.42 -4.65 -4.81
CA PRO A 84 -14.36 -5.61 -4.24
C PRO A 84 -13.65 -6.87 -3.74
N LEU A 85 -13.98 -7.29 -2.52
CA LEU A 85 -13.41 -8.50 -1.92
C LEU A 85 -14.00 -9.73 -2.62
N ALA A 86 -13.13 -10.61 -3.12
CA ALA A 86 -13.54 -11.89 -3.66
C ALA A 86 -14.04 -12.83 -2.55
N ASP A 87 -14.99 -13.71 -2.86
CA ASP A 87 -15.54 -14.65 -1.87
C ASP A 87 -14.48 -15.56 -1.27
N ALA A 88 -13.49 -15.97 -2.06
CA ALA A 88 -12.35 -16.78 -1.60
C ALA A 88 -11.45 -16.04 -0.59
N ASP A 89 -11.49 -14.71 -0.57
CA ASP A 89 -10.65 -13.88 0.31
C ASP A 89 -11.38 -13.45 1.61
N ARG A 90 -12.65 -13.86 1.80
CA ARG A 90 -13.45 -13.49 2.98
C ARG A 90 -12.75 -13.82 4.29
N ASP A 91 -12.26 -15.05 4.41
CA ASP A 91 -11.58 -15.57 5.60
C ASP A 91 -10.05 -15.54 5.48
N ASN A 92 -9.52 -14.97 4.40
CA ASN A 92 -8.08 -14.86 4.17
C ASN A 92 -7.51 -13.66 4.98
N PRO A 93 -6.66 -13.89 6.00
CA PRO A 93 -6.07 -12.81 6.80
C PRO A 93 -5.01 -11.99 6.04
N ASN A 94 -4.54 -12.47 4.88
CA ASN A 94 -3.64 -11.72 4.01
C ASN A 94 -4.41 -10.74 3.12
N ALA A 95 -5.68 -11.01 2.83
CA ALA A 95 -6.57 -10.05 2.20
C ALA A 95 -7.09 -9.07 3.27
N VAL A 96 -6.44 -7.90 3.38
CA VAL A 96 -6.85 -6.86 4.34
C VAL A 96 -8.18 -6.26 3.90
N LYS A 97 -9.15 -6.18 4.82
CA LYS A 97 -10.46 -5.56 4.59
C LYS A 97 -10.44 -4.09 5.01
N VAL A 98 -11.27 -3.28 4.36
CA VAL A 98 -11.42 -1.86 4.69
C VAL A 98 -12.89 -1.43 4.67
N VAL A 99 -13.27 -0.59 5.63
CA VAL A 99 -14.58 0.07 5.68
C VAL A 99 -14.43 1.57 5.57
N ALA A 100 -15.43 2.25 5.02
CA ALA A 100 -15.38 3.67 4.72
C ALA A 100 -16.52 4.45 5.36
N ASP A 101 -16.29 5.73 5.61
CA ASP A 101 -17.32 6.70 5.96
C ASP A 101 -18.11 7.15 4.71
N ALA A 102 -19.10 8.01 4.92
CA ALA A 102 -19.93 8.57 3.85
C ALA A 102 -19.16 9.52 2.90
N LEU A 103 -17.99 10.03 3.32
CA LEU A 103 -17.12 10.89 2.53
C LEU A 103 -16.07 10.08 1.75
N GLY A 104 -16.08 8.75 1.87
CA GLY A 104 -15.14 7.87 1.19
C GLY A 104 -13.76 7.80 1.85
N ASN A 105 -13.62 8.18 3.12
CA ASN A 105 -12.40 7.96 3.88
C ASN A 105 -12.47 6.65 4.65
N ALA A 106 -11.34 6.01 4.87
CA ALA A 106 -11.27 4.79 5.65
C ALA A 106 -11.65 5.05 7.11
N LEU A 107 -12.58 4.26 7.62
CA LEU A 107 -12.90 4.20 9.05
C LEU A 107 -11.98 3.22 9.76
N PHE A 108 -11.70 2.06 9.15
CA PHE A 108 -10.82 1.04 9.74
C PHE A 108 -10.32 0.03 8.71
N PHE A 109 -9.15 -0.55 8.97
CA PHE A 109 -8.58 -1.68 8.24
C PHE A 109 -8.44 -2.87 9.18
N SER A 110 -8.74 -4.08 8.72
CA SER A 110 -8.58 -5.28 9.53
C SER A 110 -8.29 -6.51 8.69
N ARG A 111 -7.57 -7.47 9.27
CA ARG A 111 -7.46 -8.82 8.71
C ARG A 111 -8.74 -9.64 8.93
N SER A 112 -9.61 -9.22 9.84
CA SER A 112 -10.94 -9.80 10.04
C SER A 112 -11.95 -9.27 9.00
N LEU A 113 -13.00 -10.05 8.73
CA LEU A 113 -14.08 -9.59 7.86
C LEU A 113 -14.82 -8.41 8.51
N ILE A 114 -14.75 -7.25 7.86
CA ILE A 114 -15.41 -6.02 8.31
C ILE A 114 -16.21 -5.38 7.15
N PRO A 115 -17.41 -4.85 7.43
CA PRO A 115 -18.15 -4.99 8.68
C PRO A 115 -18.66 -6.44 8.85
N TYR A 116 -18.97 -6.82 10.09
CA TYR A 116 -19.57 -8.13 10.34
C TYR A 116 -20.94 -8.24 9.64
N PRO A 117 -21.19 -9.28 8.83
CA PRO A 117 -22.34 -9.33 7.92
C PRO A 117 -23.63 -9.81 8.60
N ARG A 118 -24.04 -9.18 9.71
CA ARG A 118 -25.30 -9.52 10.40
C ARG A 118 -26.52 -9.40 9.48
N ASN A 119 -26.52 -8.35 8.64
CA ASN A 119 -27.50 -8.08 7.59
C ASN A 119 -26.74 -7.73 6.29
N GLY A 120 -25.97 -8.68 5.77
CA GLY A 120 -25.00 -8.44 4.69
C GLY A 120 -25.55 -8.46 3.27
N GLU A 121 -26.86 -8.70 3.07
CA GLU A 121 -27.45 -8.77 1.72
C GLU A 121 -27.20 -7.48 0.94
N GLY A 122 -26.63 -7.61 -0.27
CA GLY A 122 -26.32 -6.48 -1.14
C GLY A 122 -25.07 -5.67 -0.77
N PHE A 123 -24.38 -5.98 0.34
CA PHE A 123 -23.12 -5.33 0.70
C PHE A 123 -21.93 -6.12 0.14
N ALA A 124 -21.10 -5.46 -0.68
CA ALA A 124 -19.82 -5.99 -1.14
C ALA A 124 -18.69 -5.48 -0.24
N PRO A 125 -18.03 -6.33 0.56
CA PRO A 125 -16.86 -5.95 1.32
C PRO A 125 -15.73 -5.49 0.40
N ARG A 126 -14.80 -4.71 0.95
CA ARG A 126 -13.70 -4.12 0.19
C ARG A 126 -12.39 -4.70 0.66
N LYS A 127 -11.57 -5.13 -0.31
CA LYS A 127 -10.17 -5.49 -0.14
C LYS A 127 -9.33 -4.24 -0.30
N HIS A 128 -8.46 -3.97 0.67
CA HIS A 128 -7.44 -2.93 0.59
C HIS A 128 -6.30 -3.38 -0.34
N ILE A 129 -5.77 -2.45 -1.13
CA ILE A 129 -4.60 -2.66 -1.99
C ILE A 129 -3.45 -1.79 -1.45
N GLY A 130 -2.28 -2.40 -1.24
CA GLY A 130 -1.10 -1.84 -0.56
C GLY A 130 -0.36 -0.71 -1.27
N VAL A 131 -1.10 0.18 -1.95
CA VAL A 131 -0.57 1.35 -2.64
C VAL A 131 -1.03 2.59 -1.90
N TYR A 132 -0.10 3.50 -1.65
CA TYR A 132 -0.40 4.71 -0.90
C TYR A 132 0.12 5.97 -1.57
N GLY A 133 -0.72 6.99 -1.62
CA GLY A 133 -0.33 8.36 -1.91
C GLY A 133 -0.25 9.17 -0.62
N TYR A 134 0.70 10.09 -0.56
CA TYR A 134 0.90 10.98 0.58
C TYR A 134 1.22 12.39 0.11
N ARG A 135 0.66 13.40 0.78
CA ARG A 135 1.29 14.71 0.80
C ARG A 135 2.60 14.63 1.57
N ARG A 136 3.57 15.43 1.16
CA ARG A 136 4.90 15.44 1.77
C ARG A 136 4.88 15.67 3.29
N ASP A 137 4.13 16.67 3.73
CA ASP A 137 4.07 17.03 5.15
C ASP A 137 3.36 15.95 5.97
N THR A 138 2.33 15.33 5.40
CA THR A 138 1.68 14.16 6.00
C THR A 138 2.66 13.00 6.12
N LEU A 139 3.44 12.69 5.08
CA LEU A 139 4.44 11.63 5.11
C LEU A 139 5.48 11.86 6.22
N ARG A 140 6.00 13.09 6.33
CA ARG A 140 6.93 13.50 7.40
C ARG A 140 6.31 13.39 8.79
N ARG A 141 5.07 13.83 8.94
CA ARG A 141 4.31 13.68 10.18
C ARG A 141 4.18 12.21 10.55
N LEU A 142 3.77 11.34 9.62
CA LEU A 142 3.54 9.91 9.85
C LEU A 142 4.78 9.18 10.37
N VAL A 143 5.96 9.48 9.82
CA VAL A 143 7.20 8.84 10.29
C VAL A 143 7.67 9.33 11.66
N SER A 144 7.26 10.53 12.08
CA SER A 144 7.53 11.08 13.42
C SER A 144 6.58 10.55 14.49
N LEU A 145 5.42 10.02 14.09
CA LEU A 145 4.40 9.55 15.02
C LEU A 145 4.79 8.22 15.66
N PRO A 146 4.53 8.03 16.96
CA PRO A 146 4.81 6.79 17.63
C PRO A 146 3.89 5.67 17.11
N PRO A 147 4.41 4.43 17.01
CA PRO A 147 3.61 3.26 16.71
C PRO A 147 2.47 3.06 17.72
N CYS A 148 1.25 2.76 17.23
CA CYS A 148 0.08 2.51 18.08
C CYS A 148 -0.11 1.00 18.37
N ASP A 149 -1.05 0.64 19.24
CA ASP A 149 -1.32 -0.78 19.52
C ASP A 149 -2.11 -1.44 18.39
N LEU A 150 -2.95 -0.68 17.69
CA LEU A 150 -3.75 -1.18 16.56
C LEU A 150 -2.85 -1.64 15.40
N GLU A 151 -1.84 -0.85 15.03
CA GLU A 151 -0.89 -1.24 13.97
C GLU A 151 -0.10 -2.49 14.35
N ARG A 152 0.21 -2.70 15.63
CA ARG A 152 1.01 -3.83 16.11
C ARG A 152 0.19 -5.12 16.11
N ILE A 153 -1.05 -5.04 16.60
CA ILE A 153 -1.94 -6.20 16.70
C ILE A 153 -2.37 -6.68 15.32
N GLU A 154 -2.77 -5.77 14.43
CA GLU A 154 -3.16 -6.13 13.06
C GLU A 154 -1.95 -6.30 12.13
N SER A 155 -0.76 -5.84 12.52
CA SER A 155 0.41 -5.75 11.65
C SER A 155 0.07 -4.97 10.36
N LEU A 156 -0.45 -3.75 10.53
CA LEU A 156 -0.94 -2.85 9.47
C LEU A 156 -0.50 -1.40 9.75
N GLU A 157 0.52 -0.91 9.04
CA GLU A 157 1.14 0.41 9.29
C GLU A 157 0.18 1.60 9.11
N GLN A 158 -0.79 1.49 8.20
CA GLN A 158 -1.76 2.54 7.93
C GLN A 158 -2.71 2.81 9.11
N LEU A 159 -2.81 1.89 10.07
CA LEU A 159 -3.57 2.12 11.31
C LEU A 159 -2.91 3.18 12.18
N ARG A 160 -1.60 3.43 12.05
CA ARG A 160 -0.93 4.57 12.71
C ARG A 160 -1.56 5.89 12.28
N ALA A 161 -1.77 6.06 10.98
CA ALA A 161 -2.33 7.27 10.41
C ALA A 161 -3.74 7.52 10.96
N LEU A 162 -4.62 6.51 10.90
CA LEU A 162 -5.98 6.61 11.45
C LEU A 162 -5.98 6.91 12.95
N TYR A 163 -5.13 6.21 13.73
CA TYR A 163 -5.04 6.38 15.19
C TYR A 163 -4.69 7.82 15.59
N HIS A 164 -3.84 8.49 14.82
CA HIS A 164 -3.42 9.87 15.07
C HIS A 164 -4.23 10.92 14.28
N GLY A 165 -5.41 10.53 13.78
CA GLY A 165 -6.38 11.44 13.17
C GLY A 165 -6.04 11.89 11.75
N VAL A 166 -5.22 11.14 11.02
CA VAL A 166 -5.00 11.38 9.58
C VAL A 166 -6.08 10.66 8.79
N HIS A 167 -6.82 11.40 7.96
CA HIS A 167 -7.81 10.81 7.08
C HIS A 167 -7.14 10.12 5.89
N ILE A 168 -7.61 8.91 5.56
CA ILE A 168 -7.13 8.14 4.42
C ILE A 168 -8.25 8.05 3.39
N ARG A 169 -8.11 8.75 2.26
CA ARG A 169 -9.07 8.68 1.15
C ARG A 169 -9.01 7.30 0.48
N LEU A 170 -10.16 6.68 0.29
CA LEU A 170 -10.28 5.41 -0.42
C LEU A 170 -10.66 5.66 -1.88
N VAL A 171 -9.86 5.13 -2.79
CA VAL A 171 -10.07 5.24 -4.23
C VAL A 171 -10.29 3.85 -4.82
N ALA A 172 -11.32 3.70 -5.66
CA ALA A 172 -11.63 2.41 -6.28
C ALA A 172 -10.61 2.08 -7.37
N ALA A 173 -9.97 0.92 -7.25
CA ALA A 173 -9.17 0.32 -8.30
C ALA A 173 -10.05 -0.10 -9.49
N SER A 174 -9.43 -0.20 -10.66
CA SER A 174 -10.05 -0.65 -11.91
C SER A 174 -10.04 -2.18 -12.05
N ARG A 175 -9.14 -2.85 -11.36
CA ARG A 175 -8.97 -4.31 -11.36
C ARG A 175 -8.41 -4.80 -10.04
N GLU A 176 -8.55 -6.09 -9.79
CA GLU A 176 -7.84 -6.75 -8.71
C GLU A 176 -6.33 -6.73 -8.98
N THR A 177 -5.53 -6.50 -7.93
CA THR A 177 -4.08 -6.68 -7.98
C THR A 177 -3.71 -7.99 -7.30
N LEU A 178 -2.64 -8.61 -7.80
CA LEU A 178 -2.05 -9.81 -7.22
C LEU A 178 -0.64 -9.46 -6.77
N GLY A 179 -0.45 -9.33 -5.46
CA GLY A 179 0.86 -9.24 -4.82
C GLY A 179 1.54 -10.60 -4.75
N VAL A 180 2.84 -10.60 -4.44
CA VAL A 180 3.66 -11.81 -4.33
C VAL A 180 4.27 -11.93 -2.93
N ASP A 181 3.56 -12.63 -2.04
CA ASP A 181 4.03 -12.93 -0.68
C ASP A 181 4.51 -14.37 -0.54
N THR A 182 3.95 -15.29 -1.33
CA THR A 182 4.24 -16.73 -1.28
C THR A 182 4.69 -17.28 -2.62
N GLY A 183 5.28 -18.48 -2.61
CA GLY A 183 5.62 -19.18 -3.85
C GLY A 183 4.40 -19.47 -4.74
N ALA A 184 3.22 -19.69 -4.14
CA ALA A 184 1.98 -19.88 -4.89
C ALA A 184 1.53 -18.59 -5.60
N ASP A 185 1.72 -17.43 -4.95
CA ASP A 185 1.40 -16.13 -5.56
C ASP A 185 2.32 -15.84 -6.75
N LEU A 186 3.61 -16.17 -6.63
CA LEU A 186 4.56 -16.02 -7.74
C LEU A 186 4.14 -16.83 -8.97
N GLU A 187 3.71 -18.08 -8.79
CA GLU A 187 3.24 -18.91 -9.91
C GLU A 187 1.95 -18.37 -10.54
N ARG A 188 1.02 -17.82 -9.73
CA ARG A 188 -0.18 -17.16 -10.24
C ARG A 188 0.18 -15.93 -11.08
N VAL A 189 1.08 -15.08 -10.58
CA VAL A 189 1.55 -13.89 -11.30
C VAL A 189 2.27 -14.27 -12.59
N ARG A 190 3.14 -15.29 -12.57
CA ARG A 190 3.81 -15.82 -13.78
C ARG A 190 2.79 -16.26 -14.83
N ALA A 191 1.77 -17.00 -14.43
CA ALA A 191 0.71 -17.43 -15.34
C ALA A 191 -0.04 -16.25 -15.97
N VAL A 192 -0.21 -15.12 -15.27
CA VAL A 192 -0.77 -13.89 -15.87
C VAL A 192 0.18 -13.29 -16.92
N PHE A 193 1.47 -13.14 -16.60
CA PHE A 193 2.46 -12.62 -17.57
C PHE A 193 2.64 -13.53 -18.80
N GLU A 194 2.45 -14.83 -18.64
CA GLU A 194 2.46 -15.82 -19.73
C GLU A 194 1.12 -15.89 -20.51
N GLY A 195 0.11 -15.13 -20.10
CA GLY A 195 -1.22 -15.10 -20.73
C GLY A 195 -2.09 -16.35 -20.47
N ARG A 196 -1.73 -17.15 -19.47
CA ARG A 196 -2.44 -18.38 -19.05
C ARG A 196 -3.59 -18.10 -18.07
N LEU A 197 -3.54 -16.97 -17.37
CA LEU A 197 -4.62 -16.42 -16.56
C LEU A 197 -4.92 -15.01 -17.08
N ARG A 198 -6.20 -14.68 -17.27
CA ARG A 198 -6.66 -13.36 -17.69
C ARG A 198 -7.27 -12.61 -16.51
#